data_AF-A0A3N4H390-F1
#
_entry.id   AF-A0A3N4H390-F1
#
_cell.length_a   1.000
_cell.length_b   1.000
_cell.length_c   1.000
_cell.angle_alpha   90.00
_cell.angle_beta   90.00
_cell.angle_gamma   90.00
#
_symmetry.space_group_name_H-M   'P 1'
#
loop_
_entity.id
_entity.type
_entity.pdbx_description
1 polymer ?
#
loop_
_entity_poly.entity_id
_entity_poly.type
_entity_poly.pdbx_seq_one_letter_code
_entity_poly.pdbx_strand_id
1 'polypeptide(L)'
;MTDVLWAAGNTTNYNRIFKAQFGSVFARDYGNASTALLPTFTPFTSDGLAIDFARLATLGFINLGSCSSNGIKFNPKFTTSEVDVWQTRMPVRSDVETDQDSLTVEFMEATAAVDAIYNDTPLTGRPADGSIGYNIVKSGVTPLFPRQIIVIGVDQQAGVEEYSAVTYAMAKRDKATGQSWDPKNPVMSAYDPVSYIDPFSGLARIFSRGGPGWVNSGGTTGAVGTPVAAAQSGDKATLTFTPPQTGSGAYTYTVQETTGGNTTAVSSGNVTVTSSSSNSVVLTVSGLTTGSAYTFTVTATSTTNGSAATSAPSNSITATS
;
A
#
# COMPACT_ATOMS: atom_id res chain seq x y z
N MET A 1 -7.80 -38.10 23.50
CA MET A 1 -7.48 -37.68 22.12
C MET A 1 -7.36 -36.19 22.12
N THR A 2 -6.15 -35.67 22.15
CA THR A 2 -5.88 -34.24 22.04
C THR A 2 -6.18 -33.78 20.63
N ASP A 3 -6.79 -32.62 20.52
CA ASP A 3 -7.34 -31.99 19.31
C ASP A 3 -6.22 -31.52 18.36
N VAL A 4 -5.42 -32.47 17.84
CA VAL A 4 -4.23 -32.21 17.01
C VAL A 4 -4.62 -31.81 15.57
N LEU A 5 -5.84 -32.12 15.14
CA LEU A 5 -6.34 -31.82 13.78
C LEU A 5 -6.67 -30.33 13.60
N TRP A 6 -7.19 -29.64 14.63
CA TRP A 6 -7.49 -28.21 14.55
C TRP A 6 -6.22 -27.34 14.50
N ALA A 7 -5.20 -27.70 15.28
CA ALA A 7 -3.93 -26.97 15.31
C ALA A 7 -3.17 -27.02 13.97
N ALA A 8 -3.29 -28.11 13.21
CA ALA A 8 -2.64 -28.26 11.90
C ALA A 8 -3.34 -27.45 10.78
N GLY A 9 -4.63 -27.13 10.93
CA GLY A 9 -5.40 -26.34 9.97
C GLY A 9 -5.39 -24.83 10.25
N ASN A 10 -4.94 -24.40 11.43
CA ASN A 10 -4.92 -22.99 11.81
C ASN A 10 -3.68 -22.28 11.25
N THR A 11 -3.77 -21.81 10.00
CA THR A 11 -2.75 -21.01 9.31
C THR A 11 -2.89 -19.50 9.56
N THR A 12 -3.59 -19.10 10.63
CA THR A 12 -3.87 -17.68 10.90
C THR A 12 -2.58 -16.89 11.11
N ASN A 13 -2.31 -15.95 10.20
CA ASN A 13 -1.21 -15.01 10.35
C ASN A 13 -1.67 -13.80 11.17
N TYR A 14 -1.46 -13.85 12.48
CA TYR A 14 -1.82 -12.78 13.41
C TYR A 14 -1.14 -11.43 13.11
N ASN A 15 -0.02 -11.43 12.37
CA ASN A 15 0.69 -10.22 11.95
C ASN A 15 0.02 -9.53 10.74
N ARG A 16 -1.05 -10.11 10.18
CA ARG A 16 -1.78 -9.56 9.03
C ARG A 16 -3.19 -9.10 9.39
N ILE A 17 -3.52 -9.07 10.69
CA ILE A 17 -4.77 -8.53 11.19
C ILE A 17 -4.62 -7.02 11.30
N PHE A 18 -5.02 -6.31 10.25
CA PHE A 18 -4.96 -4.85 10.22
C PHE A 18 -6.01 -4.24 11.16
N LYS A 19 -5.56 -3.40 12.08
CA LYS A 19 -6.41 -2.56 12.93
C LYS A 19 -6.15 -1.08 12.61
N ALA A 20 -7.14 -0.39 12.07
CA ALA A 20 -7.09 1.06 11.89
C ALA A 20 -7.21 1.76 13.25
N GLN A 21 -6.12 1.79 14.02
CA GLN A 21 -6.05 2.43 15.34
C GLN A 21 -6.14 3.96 15.22
N PHE A 22 -5.53 4.48 14.15
CA PHE A 22 -5.58 5.90 13.80
C PHE A 22 -5.98 6.05 12.34
N GLY A 23 -6.41 7.25 11.96
CA GLY A 23 -6.75 7.54 10.58
C GLY A 23 -7.09 8.99 10.33
N SER A 24 -7.27 9.33 9.06
CA SER A 24 -7.67 10.65 8.62
C SER A 24 -8.41 10.54 7.28
N VAL A 25 -9.30 11.49 7.04
CA VAL A 25 -10.02 11.63 5.77
C VAL A 25 -9.59 12.92 5.10
N PHE A 26 -9.19 12.78 3.84
CA PHE A 26 -8.84 13.89 2.98
C PHE A 26 -9.87 14.00 1.87
N ALA A 27 -10.20 15.23 1.49
CA ALA A 27 -11.01 15.47 0.31
C ALA A 27 -10.53 16.67 -0.50
N ARG A 28 -10.86 16.66 -1.79
CA ARG A 28 -10.76 17.81 -2.70
C ARG A 28 -11.94 17.85 -3.66
N ASP A 29 -12.25 19.02 -4.18
CA ASP A 29 -13.24 19.16 -5.25
C ASP A 29 -12.74 18.48 -6.54
N TYR A 30 -13.63 17.81 -7.26
CA TYR A 30 -13.29 17.15 -8.52
C TYR A 30 -13.33 18.15 -9.67
N GLY A 31 -12.19 18.35 -10.33
CA GLY A 31 -11.96 19.27 -11.44
C GLY A 31 -11.89 18.59 -12.81
N ASN A 32 -12.64 17.51 -13.03
CA ASN A 32 -12.64 16.74 -14.30
C ASN A 32 -11.24 16.20 -14.64
N ALA A 33 -10.83 16.29 -15.92
CA ALA A 33 -9.54 15.82 -16.42
C ALA A 33 -8.33 16.37 -15.64
N SER A 34 -8.43 17.57 -15.07
CA SER A 34 -7.32 18.19 -14.32
C SER A 34 -7.00 17.48 -12.99
N THR A 35 -7.98 16.76 -12.43
CA THR A 35 -7.85 16.05 -11.15
C THR A 35 -7.99 14.54 -11.30
N ALA A 36 -8.08 14.02 -12.53
CA ALA A 36 -8.23 12.59 -12.78
C ALA A 36 -7.05 11.81 -12.18
N LEU A 37 -7.35 10.75 -11.43
CA LEU A 37 -6.32 9.93 -10.80
C LEU A 37 -5.83 8.86 -11.77
N LEU A 38 -4.54 8.56 -11.74
CA LEU A 38 -4.00 7.42 -12.49
C LEU A 38 -4.27 6.11 -11.72
N PRO A 39 -4.33 4.95 -12.41
CA PRO A 39 -4.47 3.65 -11.75
C PRO A 39 -3.33 3.33 -10.77
N THR A 40 -2.16 3.94 -10.97
CA THR A 40 -0.97 3.83 -10.11
C THR A 40 -0.96 4.85 -8.97
N PHE A 41 -2.03 5.65 -8.81
CA PHE A 41 -2.09 6.63 -7.74
C PHE A 41 -2.01 5.94 -6.37
N THR A 42 -1.14 6.49 -5.54
CA THR A 42 -0.96 6.10 -4.15
C THR A 42 -0.71 7.36 -3.32
N PRO A 43 -1.28 7.45 -2.09
CA PRO A 43 -1.00 8.54 -1.16
C PRO A 43 0.34 8.36 -0.43
N PHE A 44 1.09 7.29 -0.72
CA PHE A 44 2.38 7.02 -0.09
C PHE A 44 3.54 7.66 -0.85
N THR A 45 4.65 7.82 -0.14
CA THR A 45 5.95 8.19 -0.71
C THR A 45 6.40 7.15 -1.74
N SER A 46 7.36 7.51 -2.60
CA SER A 46 7.83 6.64 -3.69
C SER A 46 8.44 5.31 -3.21
N ASP A 47 8.97 5.28 -1.99
CA ASP A 47 9.47 4.07 -1.32
C ASP A 47 8.35 3.24 -0.65
N GLY A 48 7.13 3.76 -0.60
CA GLY A 48 5.98 3.14 0.04
C GLY A 48 6.09 3.07 1.57
N LEU A 49 7.04 3.76 2.20
CA LEU A 49 7.31 3.68 3.64
C LEU A 49 6.56 4.71 4.48
N ALA A 50 6.06 5.80 3.89
CA ALA A 50 5.38 6.87 4.60
C ALA A 50 4.16 7.39 3.83
N ILE A 51 3.27 8.09 4.51
CA ILE A 51 2.20 8.87 3.87
C ILE A 51 2.78 10.20 3.39
N ASP A 52 2.56 10.55 2.12
CA ASP A 52 3.09 11.77 1.52
C ASP A 52 2.11 12.95 1.66
N PHE A 53 2.01 13.49 2.88
CA PHE A 53 1.12 14.62 3.17
C PHE A 53 1.43 15.88 2.36
N ALA A 54 2.70 16.11 2.01
CA ALA A 54 3.11 17.27 1.23
C ALA A 54 2.61 17.19 -0.21
N ARG A 55 2.71 16.01 -0.84
CA ARG A 55 2.13 15.76 -2.16
C ARG A 55 0.61 15.84 -2.14
N LEU A 56 -0.05 15.29 -1.12
CA LEU A 56 -1.50 15.42 -0.98
C LEU A 56 -1.93 16.89 -0.92
N ALA A 57 -1.26 17.71 -0.12
CA ALA A 57 -1.52 19.15 -0.04
C ALA A 57 -1.26 19.86 -1.38
N THR A 58 -0.20 19.51 -2.09
CA THR A 58 0.12 20.06 -3.43
C THR A 58 -0.94 19.70 -4.47
N LEU A 59 -1.53 18.51 -4.35
CA LEU A 59 -2.66 18.07 -5.16
C LEU A 59 -3.99 18.73 -4.73
N GLY A 60 -4.00 19.55 -3.67
CA GLY A 60 -5.19 20.23 -3.18
C GLY A 60 -6.08 19.37 -2.27
N PHE A 61 -5.59 18.24 -1.78
CA PHE A 61 -6.30 17.48 -0.74
C PHE A 61 -6.21 18.18 0.61
N ILE A 62 -7.34 18.24 1.29
CA ILE A 62 -7.50 18.92 2.57
C ILE A 62 -7.94 17.88 3.60
N ASN A 63 -7.29 17.89 4.75
CA ASN A 63 -7.69 17.06 5.89
C ASN A 63 -9.02 17.59 6.46
N LEU A 64 -10.00 16.71 6.61
CA LEU A 64 -11.34 17.03 7.10
C LEU A 64 -11.47 16.97 8.63
N GLY A 65 -10.36 16.71 9.33
CA GLY A 65 -10.31 16.76 10.78
C GLY A 65 -10.72 15.45 11.45
N SER A 66 -11.05 15.56 12.74
CA SER A 66 -11.25 14.41 13.62
C SER A 66 -12.58 13.70 13.39
N CYS A 67 -12.52 12.38 13.26
CA CYS A 67 -13.69 11.51 13.06
C CYS A 67 -14.14 10.84 14.37
N SER A 68 -15.36 10.30 14.38
CA SER A 68 -15.92 9.59 15.53
C SER A 68 -15.16 8.33 15.91
N SER A 69 -15.26 7.92 17.18
CA SER A 69 -14.66 6.67 17.68
C SER A 69 -15.27 5.40 17.07
N ASN A 70 -16.40 5.52 16.36
CA ASN A 70 -16.99 4.40 15.63
C ASN A 70 -16.19 4.04 14.36
N GLY A 71 -15.19 4.86 14.01
CA GLY A 71 -14.36 4.68 12.84
C GLY A 71 -15.12 4.99 11.55
N ILE A 72 -14.58 4.48 10.45
CA ILE A 72 -15.06 4.73 9.11
C ILE A 72 -15.65 3.45 8.53
N LYS A 73 -16.84 3.52 7.94
CA LYS A 73 -17.51 2.37 7.36
C LYS A 73 -17.48 2.44 5.84
N PHE A 74 -17.06 1.36 5.22
CA PHE A 74 -17.16 1.17 3.78
C PHE A 74 -18.33 0.21 3.54
N ASN A 75 -19.35 0.68 2.82
CA ASN A 75 -20.58 -0.07 2.58
C ASN A 75 -20.70 -0.38 1.07
N PRO A 76 -20.03 -1.45 0.59
CA PRO A 76 -20.22 -1.95 -0.77
C PRO A 76 -21.64 -2.51 -0.92
N LYS A 77 -22.32 -2.17 -2.01
CA LYS A 77 -23.64 -2.67 -2.36
C LYS A 77 -23.56 -3.40 -3.70
N PHE A 78 -23.91 -4.68 -3.67
CA PHE A 78 -24.00 -5.53 -4.85
C PHE A 78 -25.40 -6.14 -4.90
N THR A 79 -26.18 -5.84 -5.93
CA THR A 79 -27.52 -6.40 -6.12
C THR A 79 -27.65 -7.11 -7.46
N THR A 80 -28.32 -8.26 -7.44
CA THR A 80 -28.62 -9.07 -8.62
C THR A 80 -30.12 -9.22 -8.80
N SER A 81 -30.58 -9.08 -10.04
CA SER A 81 -31.93 -9.47 -10.45
C SER A 81 -31.91 -10.94 -10.82
N GLU A 82 -32.81 -11.73 -10.24
CA GLU A 82 -32.95 -13.13 -10.57
C GLU A 82 -34.19 -13.35 -11.45
N VAL A 83 -34.01 -14.15 -12.51
CA VAL A 83 -35.09 -14.53 -13.43
C VAL A 83 -35.55 -15.94 -13.09
N ASP A 84 -36.75 -16.03 -12.53
CA ASP A 84 -37.44 -17.29 -12.27
C ASP A 84 -38.26 -17.71 -13.50
N VAL A 85 -38.33 -19.01 -13.77
CA VAL A 85 -39.21 -19.59 -14.81
C VAL A 85 -40.18 -20.56 -14.16
N TRP A 86 -41.41 -20.63 -14.68
CA TRP A 86 -42.51 -21.38 -14.04
C TRP A 86 -42.18 -22.85 -13.77
N GLN A 87 -41.36 -23.47 -14.60
CA GLN A 87 -40.98 -24.89 -14.54
C GLN A 87 -40.10 -25.24 -13.32
N THR A 88 -39.52 -24.25 -12.65
CA THR A 88 -38.71 -24.47 -11.45
C THR A 88 -38.93 -23.34 -10.44
N ARG A 89 -38.62 -23.60 -9.17
CA ARG A 89 -38.60 -22.57 -8.13
C ARG A 89 -37.21 -21.99 -7.91
N MET A 90 -36.24 -22.41 -8.72
CA MET A 90 -34.87 -21.93 -8.67
C MET A 90 -34.64 -20.92 -9.79
N PRO A 91 -33.89 -19.84 -9.52
CA PRO A 91 -33.57 -18.85 -10.53
C PRO A 91 -32.73 -19.47 -11.64
N VAL A 92 -33.07 -19.18 -12.90
CA VAL A 92 -32.41 -19.76 -14.09
C VAL A 92 -31.35 -18.81 -14.65
N ARG A 93 -31.43 -17.52 -14.30
CA ARG A 93 -30.43 -16.51 -14.66
C ARG A 93 -30.36 -15.46 -13.56
N SER A 94 -29.16 -14.94 -13.31
CA SER A 94 -28.95 -13.72 -12.52
C SER A 94 -28.24 -12.66 -13.36
N ASP A 95 -28.75 -11.43 -13.31
CA ASP A 95 -28.16 -10.25 -13.93
C ASP A 95 -27.75 -9.26 -12.83
N VAL A 96 -26.57 -8.62 -12.95
CA VAL A 96 -26.12 -7.61 -11.99
C VAL A 96 -26.88 -6.30 -12.24
N GLU A 97 -27.55 -5.78 -11.22
CA GLU A 97 -28.29 -4.52 -11.31
C GLU A 97 -27.47 -3.34 -10.82
N THR A 98 -26.81 -3.50 -9.67
CA THR A 98 -25.99 -2.45 -9.07
C THR A 98 -24.72 -3.02 -8.46
N ASP A 99 -23.61 -2.35 -8.74
CA ASP A 99 -22.34 -2.51 -8.05
C ASP A 99 -21.89 -1.09 -7.67
N GLN A 100 -21.95 -0.78 -6.38
CA GLN A 100 -21.74 0.57 -5.88
C GLN A 100 -21.05 0.55 -4.52
N ASP A 101 -19.94 1.26 -4.41
CA ASP A 101 -19.28 1.49 -3.13
C ASP A 101 -19.75 2.82 -2.51
N SER A 102 -20.00 2.79 -1.20
CA SER A 102 -20.30 4.00 -0.41
C SER A 102 -19.46 4.05 0.86
N LEU A 103 -19.33 5.25 1.40
CA LEU A 103 -18.57 5.56 2.61
C LEU A 103 -19.50 6.20 3.63
N THR A 104 -19.34 5.88 4.91
CA THR A 104 -19.95 6.62 6.02
C THR A 104 -18.87 7.08 6.96
N VAL A 105 -18.81 8.40 7.17
CA VAL A 105 -17.92 9.06 8.13
C VAL A 105 -18.70 10.09 8.93
N GLU A 106 -18.38 10.20 10.21
CA GLU A 106 -18.94 11.20 11.12
C GLU A 106 -17.82 12.06 11.67
N PHE A 107 -17.83 13.35 11.34
CA PHE A 107 -16.84 14.32 11.83
C PHE A 107 -17.28 14.89 13.17
N MET A 108 -16.35 14.97 14.11
CA MET A 108 -16.53 15.61 15.43
C MET A 108 -16.03 17.04 15.44
N GLU A 109 -15.17 17.39 14.48
CA GLU A 109 -14.54 18.70 14.40
C GLU A 109 -15.41 19.66 13.59
N ALA A 110 -15.70 20.83 14.16
CA ALA A 110 -16.45 21.89 13.50
C ALA A 110 -15.49 22.83 12.75
N THR A 111 -14.96 22.37 11.62
CA THR A 111 -14.15 23.20 10.71
C THR A 111 -14.97 23.71 9.53
N ALA A 112 -14.50 24.78 8.90
CA ALA A 112 -15.09 25.31 7.67
C ALA A 112 -15.12 24.25 6.54
N ALA A 113 -14.20 23.29 6.54
CA ALA A 113 -14.20 22.19 5.58
C ALA A 113 -15.34 21.22 5.84
N VAL A 114 -15.59 20.87 7.11
CA VAL A 114 -16.68 19.97 7.52
C VAL A 114 -18.03 20.63 7.27
N ASP A 115 -18.18 21.91 7.59
CA ASP A 115 -19.41 22.66 7.32
C ASP A 115 -19.66 22.82 5.81
N ALA A 116 -18.59 23.02 5.02
CA ALA A 116 -18.69 23.07 3.57
C ALA A 116 -19.17 21.74 2.99
N ILE A 117 -18.63 20.62 3.48
CA ILE A 117 -19.10 19.29 3.12
C ILE A 117 -20.54 19.12 3.57
N TYR A 118 -20.88 19.37 4.83
CA TYR A 118 -22.23 19.22 5.38
C TYR A 118 -23.27 19.96 4.54
N ASN A 119 -22.98 21.18 4.08
CA ASN A 119 -23.87 21.97 3.24
C ASN A 119 -23.76 21.71 1.73
N ASP A 120 -22.92 20.77 1.31
CA ASP A 120 -22.58 20.49 -0.09
C ASP A 120 -22.17 21.76 -0.85
N THR A 121 -21.20 22.49 -0.31
CA THR A 121 -20.59 23.66 -0.95
C THR A 121 -19.15 23.32 -1.38
N PRO A 122 -18.55 24.08 -2.32
CA PRO A 122 -17.17 23.85 -2.74
C PRO A 122 -16.19 23.90 -1.56
N LEU A 123 -15.21 23.00 -1.55
CA LEU A 123 -14.11 23.05 -0.57
C LEU A 123 -13.14 24.19 -0.89
N THR A 124 -13.03 24.56 -2.16
CA THR A 124 -12.18 25.63 -2.67
C THR A 124 -12.86 26.99 -2.45
N GLY A 125 -12.10 27.99 -1.97
CA GLY A 125 -12.62 29.35 -1.76
C GLY A 125 -13.53 29.50 -0.54
N ARG A 126 -13.64 28.48 0.31
CA ARG A 126 -14.36 28.58 1.59
C ARG A 126 -13.71 29.60 2.52
N PRO A 127 -14.48 30.23 3.43
CA PRO A 127 -13.91 31.07 4.47
C PRO A 127 -12.92 30.29 5.35
N ALA A 128 -11.87 30.96 5.83
CA ALA A 128 -10.96 30.38 6.80
C ALA A 128 -11.64 30.26 8.17
N ASP A 129 -11.20 29.28 8.95
CA ASP A 129 -11.65 29.10 10.34
C ASP A 129 -11.36 30.37 11.15
N GLY A 130 -12.36 30.86 11.90
CA GLY A 130 -12.26 32.09 12.70
C GLY A 130 -12.40 33.40 11.91
N SER A 131 -12.77 33.36 10.63
CA SER A 131 -13.07 34.58 9.86
C SER A 131 -14.24 35.37 10.46
N ILE A 132 -14.09 36.70 10.53
CA ILE A 132 -15.16 37.59 11.00
C ILE A 132 -16.33 37.51 10.01
N GLY A 133 -17.54 37.25 10.51
CA GLY A 133 -18.73 37.10 9.66
C GLY A 133 -18.81 35.77 8.93
N TYR A 134 -18.11 34.73 9.42
CA TYR A 134 -18.16 33.37 8.89
C TYR A 134 -19.60 32.91 8.56
N ASN A 135 -19.82 32.55 7.30
CA ASN A 135 -21.07 31.98 6.83
C ASN A 135 -20.83 30.97 5.71
N ILE A 136 -21.51 29.83 5.78
CA ILE A 136 -21.61 28.87 4.68
C ILE A 136 -23.09 28.73 4.37
N VAL A 137 -23.48 29.21 3.20
CA VAL A 137 -24.88 29.24 2.77
C VAL A 137 -25.15 28.03 1.90
N LYS A 138 -26.09 27.19 2.35
CA LYS A 138 -26.64 26.13 1.51
C LYS A 138 -27.46 26.75 0.37
N SER A 139 -27.13 26.39 -0.87
CA SER A 139 -27.86 26.87 -2.04
C SER A 139 -29.29 26.33 -2.07
N GLY A 140 -30.25 27.16 -2.52
CA GLY A 140 -31.66 26.77 -2.67
C GLY A 140 -31.93 25.80 -3.83
N VAL A 141 -31.03 25.76 -4.80
CA VAL A 141 -30.87 24.66 -5.76
C VAL A 141 -29.73 23.80 -5.24
N THR A 142 -29.88 22.48 -5.13
CA THR A 142 -28.81 21.60 -4.62
C THR A 142 -27.93 21.12 -5.78
N PRO A 143 -26.83 21.82 -6.14
CA PRO A 143 -25.82 21.25 -7.02
C PRO A 143 -25.12 20.11 -6.29
N LEU A 144 -25.00 18.95 -6.95
CA LEU A 144 -24.14 17.89 -6.46
C LEU A 144 -22.69 18.19 -6.83
N PHE A 145 -21.86 18.45 -5.84
CA PHE A 145 -20.43 18.64 -6.08
C PHE A 145 -19.69 17.30 -6.03
N PRO A 146 -19.17 16.80 -7.16
CA PRO A 146 -18.29 15.65 -7.15
C PRO A 146 -16.98 15.98 -6.41
N ARG A 147 -16.50 15.04 -5.62
CA ARG A 147 -15.27 15.15 -4.83
C ARG A 147 -14.42 13.92 -4.99
N GLN A 148 -13.14 14.06 -4.69
CA GLN A 148 -12.22 12.95 -4.51
C GLN A 148 -11.93 12.80 -3.03
N ILE A 149 -11.97 11.57 -2.54
CA ILE A 149 -11.89 11.29 -1.11
C ILE A 149 -10.83 10.23 -0.89
N ILE A 150 -9.93 10.48 0.05
CA ILE A 150 -8.93 9.51 0.49
C ILE A 150 -9.17 9.26 1.98
N VAL A 151 -9.41 8.01 2.33
CA VAL A 151 -9.47 7.55 3.72
C VAL A 151 -8.19 6.79 4.00
N ILE A 152 -7.46 7.18 5.04
CA ILE A 152 -6.25 6.49 5.47
C ILE A 152 -6.47 5.94 6.87
N GLY A 153 -6.15 4.65 7.06
CA GLY A 153 -6.01 4.00 8.35
C GLY A 153 -4.56 3.63 8.62
N VAL A 154 -4.16 3.71 9.88
CA VAL A 154 -2.82 3.39 10.38
C VAL A 154 -2.95 2.32 11.47
N ASP A 155 -2.13 1.28 11.35
CA ASP A 155 -1.90 0.26 12.37
C ASP A 155 -0.46 0.35 12.87
N GLN A 156 -0.24 0.19 14.17
CA GLN A 156 1.06 0.29 14.83
C GLN A 156 1.45 -1.02 15.53
N GLN A 157 1.20 -2.17 14.89
CA GLN A 157 1.52 -3.46 15.47
C GLN A 157 3.04 -3.62 15.69
N ALA A 158 3.44 -3.97 16.92
CA ALA A 158 4.83 -4.26 17.29
C ALA A 158 5.87 -3.16 16.96
N GLY A 159 5.45 -1.89 16.94
CA GLY A 159 6.33 -0.76 16.66
C GLY A 159 6.67 -0.55 15.17
N VAL A 160 5.97 -1.25 14.29
CA VAL A 160 6.10 -1.11 12.83
C VAL A 160 4.76 -0.63 12.28
N GLU A 161 4.77 0.47 11.51
CA GLU A 161 3.54 1.05 10.98
C GLU A 161 3.09 0.35 9.69
N GLU A 162 1.83 -0.04 9.60
CA GLU A 162 1.17 -0.42 8.35
C GLU A 162 0.08 0.61 8.02
N TYR A 163 0.05 1.06 6.78
CA TYR A 163 -0.94 2.00 6.28
C TYR A 163 -1.86 1.32 5.28
N SER A 164 -3.14 1.61 5.38
CA SER A 164 -4.15 1.19 4.41
C SER A 164 -4.94 2.42 3.96
N ALA A 165 -5.03 2.63 2.66
CA ALA A 165 -5.72 3.77 2.08
C ALA A 165 -6.80 3.32 1.08
N VAL A 166 -7.96 3.94 1.18
CA VAL A 166 -9.05 3.81 0.22
C VAL A 166 -9.25 5.16 -0.44
N THR A 167 -9.10 5.21 -1.75
CA THR A 167 -9.31 6.42 -2.54
C THR A 167 -10.52 6.25 -3.45
N TYR A 168 -11.47 7.17 -3.37
CA TYR A 168 -12.56 7.30 -4.33
C TYR A 168 -12.18 8.32 -5.40
N ALA A 169 -12.10 7.86 -6.65
CA ALA A 169 -11.68 8.68 -7.79
C ALA A 169 -12.75 9.70 -8.21
N MET A 170 -14.02 9.40 -7.96
CA MET A 170 -15.11 10.37 -7.95
C MET A 170 -16.17 9.90 -6.97
N ALA A 171 -16.62 10.79 -6.08
CA ALA A 171 -17.70 10.52 -5.15
C ALA A 171 -18.65 11.71 -5.05
N LYS A 172 -19.95 11.45 -4.89
CA LYS A 172 -21.00 12.47 -4.74
C LYS A 172 -21.86 12.10 -3.55
N ARG A 173 -22.45 13.11 -2.90
CA ARG A 173 -23.43 12.86 -1.86
C ARG A 173 -24.73 12.35 -2.48
N ASP A 174 -25.19 11.17 -2.08
CA ASP A 174 -26.49 10.65 -2.53
C ASP A 174 -27.64 11.10 -1.62
N LYS A 175 -27.37 11.22 -0.31
CA LYS A 175 -28.38 11.56 0.70
C LYS A 175 -27.86 12.59 1.68
N ALA A 176 -28.78 13.45 2.16
CA ALA A 176 -28.49 14.33 3.27
C ALA A 176 -28.60 13.55 4.59
N THR A 177 -27.57 13.63 5.42
CA THR A 177 -27.52 12.98 6.72
C THR A 177 -27.80 14.01 7.81
N GLY A 178 -28.49 13.60 8.87
CA GLY A 178 -28.85 14.49 9.98
C GLY A 178 -27.65 14.92 10.82
N GLN A 179 -27.82 15.99 11.59
CA GLN A 179 -26.90 16.43 12.64
C GLN A 179 -27.75 16.68 13.90
N SER A 180 -27.29 16.20 15.06
CA SER A 180 -27.97 16.41 16.35
C SER A 180 -27.23 17.47 17.15
N TRP A 181 -27.96 18.44 17.70
CA TRP A 181 -27.43 19.44 18.63
C TRP A 181 -28.02 19.16 20.00
N ASP A 182 -27.26 18.46 20.83
CA ASP A 182 -27.67 18.12 22.17
C ASP A 182 -26.53 18.38 23.17
N PRO A 183 -26.82 18.69 24.44
CA PRO A 183 -25.80 19.06 25.41
C PRO A 183 -24.98 17.88 25.94
N LYS A 184 -25.37 16.63 25.63
CA LYS A 184 -24.74 15.43 26.19
C LYS A 184 -23.71 14.81 25.25
N ASN A 185 -23.98 14.87 23.95
CA ASN A 185 -23.15 14.30 22.92
C ASN A 185 -22.47 15.42 22.11
N PRO A 186 -21.24 15.18 21.64
CA PRO A 186 -20.62 16.08 20.67
C PRO A 186 -21.44 16.13 19.39
N VAL A 187 -21.43 17.29 18.74
CA VAL A 187 -22.10 17.46 17.45
C VAL A 187 -21.37 16.62 16.39
N MET A 188 -22.10 15.71 15.75
CA MET A 188 -21.57 14.81 14.74
C MET A 188 -22.06 15.22 13.35
N SER A 189 -21.16 15.67 12.49
CA SER A 189 -21.46 16.00 11.10
C SER A 189 -21.23 14.76 10.23
N ALA A 190 -22.31 14.05 9.90
CA ALA A 190 -22.24 12.85 9.08
C ALA A 190 -22.10 13.18 7.58
N TYR A 191 -21.34 12.36 6.87
CA TYR A 191 -21.14 12.44 5.44
C TYR A 191 -21.14 11.05 4.80
N ASP A 192 -22.10 10.84 3.88
CA ASP A 192 -22.30 9.57 3.18
C ASP A 192 -22.13 9.70 1.66
N PRO A 193 -20.90 9.85 1.15
CA PRO A 193 -20.66 9.92 -0.28
C PRO A 193 -20.70 8.52 -0.92
N VAL A 194 -21.18 8.51 -2.14
CA VAL A 194 -21.29 7.34 -3.00
C VAL A 194 -20.28 7.47 -4.13
N SER A 195 -19.57 6.39 -4.41
CA SER A 195 -18.59 6.32 -5.48
C SER A 195 -19.24 6.25 -6.86
N TYR A 196 -18.58 6.86 -7.83
CA TYR A 196 -18.93 6.82 -9.23
C TYR A 196 -17.66 6.59 -10.04
N ILE A 197 -17.81 5.99 -11.22
CA ILE A 197 -16.71 5.87 -12.17
C ILE A 197 -16.35 7.27 -12.67
N ASP A 198 -15.08 7.65 -12.50
CA ASP A 198 -14.52 8.84 -13.11
C ASP A 198 -14.43 8.63 -14.64
N PRO A 199 -15.08 9.46 -15.46
CA PRO A 199 -15.07 9.32 -16.92
C PRO A 199 -13.70 9.52 -17.58
N PHE A 200 -12.72 10.14 -16.90
CA PHE A 200 -11.39 10.37 -17.46
C PHE A 200 -10.39 9.28 -17.06
N SER A 201 -10.43 8.81 -15.81
CA SER A 201 -9.54 7.73 -15.37
C SER A 201 -10.13 6.33 -15.55
N GLY A 202 -11.46 6.20 -15.66
CA GLY A 202 -12.17 4.92 -15.67
C GLY A 202 -12.22 4.23 -14.31
N LEU A 203 -11.77 4.89 -13.24
CA LEU A 203 -11.66 4.31 -11.91
C LEU A 203 -12.85 4.75 -11.04
N ALA A 204 -13.38 3.83 -10.23
CA ALA A 204 -14.33 4.17 -9.16
C ALA A 204 -13.60 4.31 -7.82
N ARG A 205 -12.71 3.34 -7.52
CA ARG A 205 -12.02 3.22 -6.25
C ARG A 205 -10.62 2.63 -6.44
N ILE A 206 -9.68 3.08 -5.63
CA ILE A 206 -8.32 2.55 -5.52
C ILE A 206 -8.10 2.11 -4.08
N PHE A 207 -7.55 0.91 -3.90
CA PHE A 207 -7.10 0.40 -2.61
C PHE A 207 -5.58 0.34 -2.62
N SER A 208 -4.94 1.01 -1.66
CA SER A 208 -3.49 1.10 -1.56
C SER A 208 -3.05 0.68 -0.17
N ARG A 209 -1.94 -0.05 -0.06
CA ARG A 209 -1.27 -0.33 1.21
C ARG A 209 0.20 0.08 1.15
N GLY A 210 0.70 0.47 2.30
CA GLY A 210 2.05 1.00 2.45
C GLY A 210 2.49 0.94 3.91
N GLY A 211 3.59 1.60 4.21
CA GLY A 211 4.23 1.58 5.51
C GLY A 211 5.24 0.44 5.65
N PRO A 212 6.19 0.56 6.60
CA PRO A 212 7.23 -0.43 6.79
C PRO A 212 6.65 -1.83 7.07
N GLY A 213 5.52 -1.95 7.77
CA GLY A 213 4.87 -3.22 8.08
C GLY A 213 4.35 -3.95 6.84
N TRP A 214 3.79 -3.20 5.88
CA TRP A 214 3.35 -3.75 4.60
C TRP A 214 4.52 -4.13 3.70
N VAL A 215 5.55 -3.28 3.59
CA VAL A 215 6.74 -3.57 2.78
C VAL A 215 7.47 -4.81 3.31
N ASN A 216 7.61 -4.93 4.63
CA ASN A 216 8.19 -6.11 5.29
C ASN A 216 7.33 -7.36 5.07
N SER A 217 6.01 -7.20 4.86
CA SER A 217 5.10 -8.30 4.57
C SER A 217 5.11 -8.76 3.11
N GLY A 218 5.58 -7.93 2.16
CA GLY A 218 5.28 -8.11 0.74
C GLY A 218 6.41 -7.91 -0.28
N GLY A 219 7.60 -7.43 0.06
CA GLY A 219 8.55 -6.97 -0.96
C GLY A 219 9.14 -8.07 -1.85
N THR A 220 8.97 -7.97 -3.18
CA THR A 220 9.97 -8.48 -4.12
C THR A 220 11.34 -7.92 -3.73
N THR A 221 12.37 -8.75 -3.82
CA THR A 221 13.74 -8.35 -3.55
C THR A 221 14.13 -7.23 -4.50
N GLY A 222 14.54 -6.06 -3.97
CA GLY A 222 15.14 -5.01 -4.78
C GLY A 222 16.36 -5.51 -5.56
N ALA A 223 16.87 -4.70 -6.49
CA ALA A 223 18.07 -5.08 -7.25
C ALA A 223 19.26 -5.34 -6.30
N VAL A 224 19.97 -6.45 -6.54
CA VAL A 224 21.24 -6.75 -5.86
C VAL A 224 22.33 -5.87 -6.47
N GLY A 225 23.16 -5.23 -5.64
CA GLY A 225 24.31 -4.48 -6.15
C GLY A 225 25.28 -5.37 -6.93
N THR A 226 25.95 -4.82 -7.94
CA THR A 226 26.96 -5.57 -8.70
C THR A 226 28.11 -5.98 -7.76
N PRO A 227 28.44 -7.29 -7.64
CA PRO A 227 29.51 -7.75 -6.77
C PRO A 227 30.86 -7.28 -7.24
N VAL A 228 31.69 -6.85 -6.29
CA VAL A 228 33.13 -6.65 -6.48
C VAL A 228 33.84 -7.90 -5.99
N ALA A 229 34.48 -8.61 -6.91
CA ALA A 229 35.23 -9.83 -6.64
C ALA A 229 36.71 -9.51 -6.39
N ALA A 230 37.29 -10.14 -5.35
CA ALA A 230 38.71 -10.09 -5.05
C ALA A 230 39.24 -11.50 -4.77
N ALA A 231 40.30 -11.89 -5.49
CA ALA A 231 40.98 -13.18 -5.28
C ALA A 231 41.65 -13.22 -3.90
N GLN A 232 41.67 -14.42 -3.31
CA GLN A 232 42.31 -14.73 -2.04
C GLN A 232 43.21 -15.96 -2.23
N SER A 233 44.29 -16.05 -1.44
CA SER A 233 45.11 -17.26 -1.39
C SER A 233 44.31 -18.47 -0.90
N GLY A 234 44.68 -19.66 -1.35
CA GLY A 234 44.01 -20.93 -1.04
C GLY A 234 42.75 -21.16 -1.88
N ASP A 235 42.78 -20.75 -3.15
CA ASP A 235 41.73 -21.03 -4.14
C ASP A 235 40.35 -20.47 -3.75
N LYS A 236 40.36 -19.21 -3.32
CA LYS A 236 39.19 -18.50 -2.80
C LYS A 236 38.97 -17.15 -3.48
N ALA A 237 37.75 -16.66 -3.38
CA ALA A 237 37.39 -15.29 -3.72
C ALA A 237 36.45 -14.70 -2.68
N THR A 238 36.55 -13.39 -2.48
CA THR A 238 35.59 -12.61 -1.70
C THR A 238 34.72 -11.77 -2.64
N LEU A 239 33.41 -11.77 -2.40
CA LEU A 239 32.43 -10.99 -3.15
C LEU A 239 31.79 -9.97 -2.22
N THR A 240 32.00 -8.68 -2.49
CA THR A 240 31.39 -7.59 -1.72
C THR A 240 30.31 -6.89 -2.56
N PHE A 241 29.10 -6.77 -2.03
CA PHE A 241 27.98 -6.10 -2.71
C PHE A 241 27.00 -5.47 -1.72
N THR A 242 26.20 -4.53 -2.20
CA THR A 242 25.05 -4.00 -1.45
C THR A 242 23.88 -4.98 -1.56
N PRO A 243 23.29 -5.43 -0.43
CA PRO A 243 22.15 -6.34 -0.45
C PRO A 243 20.90 -5.67 -1.07
N PRO A 244 19.88 -6.45 -1.47
CA PRO A 244 18.59 -5.89 -1.88
C PRO A 244 18.04 -4.90 -0.85
N GLN A 245 17.71 -3.69 -1.28
CA GLN A 245 17.05 -2.68 -0.47
C GLN A 245 15.54 -2.92 -0.48
N THR A 246 15.07 -3.93 0.26
CA THR A 246 13.68 -3.98 0.76
C THR A 246 13.67 -4.53 2.19
N GLY A 247 12.91 -3.86 3.06
CA GLY A 247 12.92 -4.04 4.50
C GLY A 247 12.75 -5.49 4.98
N SER A 248 13.78 -5.95 5.69
CA SER A 248 13.77 -6.98 6.74
C SER A 248 13.36 -8.41 6.37
N GLY A 249 13.98 -8.98 5.34
CA GLY A 249 14.22 -10.43 5.32
C GLY A 249 15.70 -10.71 5.59
N ALA A 250 16.01 -11.78 6.33
CA ALA A 250 17.32 -12.40 6.11
C ALA A 250 17.36 -12.88 4.66
N TYR A 251 18.54 -12.86 4.06
CA TYR A 251 18.72 -13.36 2.69
C TYR A 251 19.60 -14.59 2.73
N THR A 252 19.21 -15.60 1.96
CA THR A 252 20.13 -16.65 1.54
C THR A 252 20.73 -16.25 0.20
N TYR A 253 22.01 -16.53 0.02
CA TYR A 253 22.73 -16.16 -1.20
C TYR A 253 23.18 -17.42 -1.91
N THR A 254 22.92 -17.49 -3.20
CA THR A 254 23.52 -18.47 -4.10
C THR A 254 24.40 -17.75 -5.11
N VAL A 255 25.48 -18.41 -5.53
CA VAL A 255 26.48 -17.84 -6.44
C VAL A 255 26.54 -18.70 -7.68
N GLN A 256 26.54 -18.06 -8.85
CA GLN A 256 26.99 -18.69 -10.08
C GLN A 256 28.35 -18.14 -10.44
N GLU A 257 29.23 -19.00 -10.89
CA GLU A 257 30.54 -18.64 -11.43
C GLU A 257 30.53 -18.84 -12.94
N THR A 258 31.25 -17.98 -13.66
CA THR A 258 31.48 -18.13 -15.09
C THR A 258 32.98 -18.25 -15.34
N THR A 259 33.39 -19.36 -15.98
CA THR A 259 34.79 -19.69 -16.30
C THR A 259 34.87 -20.20 -17.73
N GLY A 260 35.79 -19.67 -18.54
CA GLY A 260 35.94 -20.11 -19.94
C GLY A 260 34.67 -19.98 -20.77
N GLY A 261 33.78 -19.04 -20.41
CA GLY A 261 32.48 -18.84 -21.07
C GLY A 261 31.35 -19.76 -20.61
N ASN A 262 31.61 -20.70 -19.69
CA ASN A 262 30.59 -21.58 -19.12
C ASN A 262 30.15 -21.09 -17.74
N THR A 263 28.85 -21.06 -17.48
CA THR A 263 28.27 -20.61 -16.20
C THR A 263 27.76 -21.80 -15.41
N THR A 264 28.27 -21.96 -14.20
CA THR A 264 27.93 -23.08 -13.30
C THR A 264 27.53 -22.57 -11.92
N ALA A 265 26.62 -23.29 -11.26
CA ALA A 265 26.27 -22.98 -9.88
C ALA A 265 27.39 -23.42 -8.94
N VAL A 266 27.82 -22.53 -8.04
CA VAL A 266 28.74 -22.87 -6.97
C VAL A 266 27.99 -23.72 -5.95
N SER A 267 28.60 -24.83 -5.52
CA SER A 267 28.02 -25.70 -4.49
C SER A 267 27.81 -24.92 -3.19
N SER A 268 26.66 -25.10 -2.52
CA SER A 268 26.30 -24.32 -1.33
C SER A 268 27.32 -24.43 -0.19
N GLY A 269 27.99 -25.58 -0.03
CA GLY A 269 29.07 -25.78 0.95
C GLY A 269 30.33 -24.94 0.69
N ASN A 270 30.49 -24.38 -0.51
CA ASN A 270 31.61 -23.53 -0.90
C ASN A 270 31.28 -22.04 -0.87
N VAL A 271 30.06 -21.66 -0.45
CA VAL A 271 29.65 -20.27 -0.29
C VAL A 271 29.41 -20.00 1.18
N THR A 272 30.17 -19.06 1.75
CA THR A 272 30.06 -18.68 3.17
C THR A 272 29.83 -17.19 3.31
N VAL A 273 28.78 -16.82 4.05
CA VAL A 273 28.53 -15.41 4.39
C VAL A 273 29.54 -15.02 5.48
N THR A 274 30.47 -14.14 5.15
CA THR A 274 31.55 -13.72 6.05
C THR A 274 31.14 -12.49 6.87
N SER A 275 30.36 -11.59 6.28
CA SER A 275 29.70 -10.49 7.00
C SER A 275 28.42 -10.07 6.29
N SER A 276 27.45 -9.59 7.07
CA SER A 276 26.18 -9.07 6.55
C SER A 276 25.73 -7.86 7.37
N SER A 277 25.36 -6.79 6.66
CA SER A 277 24.81 -5.56 7.21
C SER A 277 23.75 -5.01 6.26
N SER A 278 23.04 -3.94 6.65
CA SER A 278 22.04 -3.30 5.79
C SER A 278 22.63 -2.69 4.51
N ASN A 279 23.93 -2.39 4.48
CA ASN A 279 24.55 -1.63 3.40
C ASN A 279 25.62 -2.43 2.62
N SER A 280 26.08 -3.55 3.19
CA SER A 280 27.14 -4.36 2.60
C SER A 280 27.07 -5.82 3.08
N VAL A 281 27.27 -6.74 2.15
CA VAL A 281 27.40 -8.18 2.37
C VAL A 281 28.70 -8.65 1.75
N VAL A 282 29.43 -9.51 2.47
CA VAL A 282 30.66 -10.16 2.00
C VAL A 282 30.46 -11.67 2.00
N LEU A 283 30.60 -12.29 0.83
CA LEU A 283 30.62 -13.74 0.66
C LEU A 283 32.05 -14.21 0.40
N THR A 284 32.41 -15.39 0.90
CA THR A 284 33.61 -16.12 0.49
C THR A 284 33.18 -17.32 -0.35
N VAL A 285 33.75 -17.42 -1.55
CA VAL A 285 33.62 -18.54 -2.48
C VAL A 285 34.91 -19.35 -2.44
N SER A 286 34.84 -20.67 -2.32
CA SER A 286 35.99 -21.57 -2.26
C SER A 286 35.95 -22.67 -3.33
N GLY A 287 37.09 -23.33 -3.54
CA GLY A 287 37.20 -24.45 -4.49
C GLY A 287 37.41 -23.99 -5.93
N LEU A 288 38.01 -22.80 -6.11
CA LEU A 288 38.39 -22.29 -7.42
C LEU A 288 39.60 -23.06 -7.96
N THR A 289 39.83 -23.01 -9.28
CA THR A 289 41.03 -23.60 -9.88
C THR A 289 42.08 -22.51 -10.08
N THR A 290 43.25 -22.67 -9.44
CA THR A 290 44.37 -21.71 -9.56
C THR A 290 44.69 -21.40 -11.02
N GLY A 291 44.88 -20.11 -11.34
CA GLY A 291 45.23 -19.64 -12.68
C GLY A 291 44.05 -19.46 -13.65
N SER A 292 42.84 -19.91 -13.29
CA SER A 292 41.63 -19.67 -14.10
C SER A 292 41.02 -18.30 -13.80
N ALA A 293 40.40 -17.71 -14.82
CA ALA A 293 39.69 -16.43 -14.72
C ALA A 293 38.19 -16.65 -14.46
N TYR A 294 37.64 -15.94 -13.47
CA TYR A 294 36.27 -16.09 -12.99
C TYR A 294 35.52 -14.74 -12.97
N THR A 295 34.22 -14.78 -13.27
CA THR A 295 33.25 -13.73 -12.88
C THR A 295 32.09 -14.38 -12.12
N PHE A 296 31.40 -13.61 -11.27
CA PHE A 296 30.36 -14.14 -10.40
C PHE A 296 29.06 -13.35 -10.52
N THR A 297 27.93 -14.05 -10.44
CA THR A 297 26.62 -13.45 -10.20
C THR A 297 26.07 -13.98 -8.87
N VAL A 298 25.41 -13.09 -8.12
CA VAL A 298 24.82 -13.44 -6.83
C VAL A 298 23.32 -13.34 -6.95
N THR A 299 22.62 -14.41 -6.54
CA THR A 299 21.18 -14.39 -6.35
C THR A 299 20.87 -14.31 -4.85
N ALA A 300 20.19 -13.26 -4.45
CA ALA A 300 19.71 -13.07 -3.09
C ALA A 300 18.24 -13.51 -3.00
N THR A 301 17.95 -14.48 -2.15
CA THR A 301 16.60 -15.00 -1.90
C THR A 301 16.13 -14.60 -0.52
N SER A 302 14.98 -13.94 -0.43
CA SER A 302 14.35 -13.55 0.84
C SER A 302 13.90 -14.79 1.61
N THR A 303 14.33 -14.92 2.86
CA THR A 303 13.86 -16.00 3.76
C THR A 303 12.41 -15.81 4.19
N THR A 304 11.86 -14.60 4.03
CA THR A 304 10.51 -14.25 4.51
C THR A 304 9.43 -14.62 3.49
N ASN A 305 9.71 -14.44 2.20
CA ASN A 305 8.70 -14.62 1.14
C ASN A 305 9.19 -15.37 -0.11
N GLY A 306 10.46 -15.83 -0.13
CA GLY A 306 11.00 -16.61 -1.24
C GLY A 306 11.27 -15.82 -2.53
N SER A 307 11.07 -14.50 -2.55
CA SER A 307 11.43 -13.67 -3.70
C SER A 307 12.95 -13.69 -3.92
N ALA A 308 13.38 -13.65 -5.18
CA ALA A 308 14.79 -13.68 -5.54
C ALA A 308 15.14 -12.57 -6.54
N ALA A 309 16.33 -11.97 -6.36
CA ALA A 309 16.93 -11.02 -7.29
C ALA A 309 18.35 -11.44 -7.60
N THR A 310 18.76 -11.34 -8.86
CA THR A 310 20.09 -11.68 -9.34
C THR A 310 20.85 -10.41 -9.72
N SER A 311 22.11 -10.34 -9.34
CA SER A 311 23.00 -9.22 -9.67
C SER A 311 23.48 -9.26 -11.12
N ALA A 312 24.03 -8.15 -11.61
CA ALA A 312 24.92 -8.18 -12.77
C ALA A 312 26.22 -8.96 -12.45
N PRO A 313 26.97 -9.42 -13.47
CA PRO A 313 28.26 -10.08 -13.28
C PRO A 313 29.28 -9.16 -12.61
N SER A 314 30.13 -9.75 -11.75
CA SER A 314 31.25 -9.05 -11.12
C SER A 314 32.35 -8.66 -12.12
N ASN A 315 33.34 -7.91 -11.65
CA ASN A 315 34.64 -7.85 -12.32
C ASN A 315 35.28 -9.24 -12.40
N SER A 316 36.15 -9.44 -13.40
CA SER A 316 36.91 -10.69 -13.54
C SER A 316 38.09 -10.73 -12.57
N ILE A 317 38.37 -11.91 -12.01
CA ILE A 317 39.55 -12.19 -11.17
C ILE A 317 40.27 -13.46 -11.65
N THR A 318 41.55 -13.59 -11.33
CA THR A 318 42.30 -14.85 -11.50
C THR A 318 42.52 -15.50 -10.14
N ALA A 319 42.17 -16.78 -10.00
CA ALA A 319 42.33 -17.50 -8.73
C ALA A 319 43.81 -17.76 -8.41
N THR A 320 44.15 -17.67 -7.12
CA THR A 320 45.52 -17.81 -6.59
C THR A 320 45.55 -18.83 -5.46
N SER A 321 46.60 -19.67 -5.44
CA SER A 321 46.87 -20.63 -4.35
C SER A 321 47.58 -19.97 -3.18
#